data_AF-A0A373G9B5-F1
#
_entry.id   AF-A0A373G9B5-F1
#
_cell.length_a   1.000
_cell.length_b   1.000
_cell.length_c   1.000
_cell.angle_alpha   90.00
_cell.angle_beta   90.00
_cell.angle_gamma   90.00
#
_symmetry.space_group_name_H-M   'P 1'
#
loop_
_entity.id
_entity.type
_entity.pdbx_description
1 polymer ?
#
loop_
_entity_poly.entity_id
_entity_poly.type
_entity_poly.pdbx_seq_one_letter_code
_entity_poly.pdbx_strand_id
1 'polypeptide(L)'
;MEQVVDLALPEYFERISAEATFQEQLSVIDMDNSRRSPVQVKHTAYSADFKGYLIIHSAELKKEIMAMTSGIRLQQAGQLKKLHTRQELSEEESLRLRKQVELIKSYIPDKEHVYHSYVIKNQIINLFFDLDNCRWHRYGDGELGLSRSETLRQRFRELLMEECRMHREVTFYADKLCVTSDYLSKVVREYDGQSAAKWIINAVITEAKILLREPDKTINQIAIELNFPDQSTFVKFFKRNTGLSPLEYKKGEKTTNGVRI
;
A
#
# COMPACT_ATOMS: atom_id res chain seq x y z
N MET A 1 -3.65 25.68 7.42
CA MET A 1 -4.96 25.07 7.17
C MET A 1 -4.70 23.69 6.55
N GLU A 2 -4.79 22.68 7.42
CA GLU A 2 -5.07 21.25 7.20
C GLU A 2 -4.83 20.66 5.80
N GLN A 3 -3.75 19.87 5.58
CA GLN A 3 -3.57 19.07 4.35
C GLN A 3 -2.78 17.74 4.48
N VAL A 4 -3.52 16.73 4.92
CA VAL A 4 -3.40 15.25 4.90
C VAL A 4 -2.72 14.85 3.53
N VAL A 5 -1.76 13.86 3.34
CA VAL A 5 -1.44 13.09 2.02
C VAL A 5 -1.23 11.52 2.03
N ASP A 6 -1.94 10.74 1.15
CA ASP A 6 -2.07 9.24 1.02
C ASP A 6 -1.37 8.66 -0.25
N LEU A 7 -1.20 7.32 -0.24
CA LEU A 7 -0.41 6.36 -1.05
C LEU A 7 -0.85 6.08 -2.51
N ALA A 8 0.07 6.12 -3.49
CA ALA A 8 -0.12 5.47 -4.81
C ALA A 8 1.21 4.88 -5.35
N LEU A 9 1.11 3.81 -6.17
CA LEU A 9 2.18 2.89 -6.58
C LEU A 9 2.32 2.87 -8.14
N PRO A 10 3.31 2.16 -8.74
CA PRO A 10 4.44 2.73 -9.49
C PRO A 10 4.32 2.65 -11.04
N GLU A 11 3.13 2.61 -11.62
CA GLU A 11 2.97 2.54 -13.09
C GLU A 11 3.11 3.89 -13.84
N TYR A 12 3.43 4.98 -13.13
CA TYR A 12 3.49 6.34 -13.70
C TYR A 12 4.90 6.88 -13.98
N PHE A 13 5.94 6.05 -13.84
CA PHE A 13 7.33 6.51 -13.69
C PHE A 13 8.10 6.94 -14.96
N GLU A 14 7.55 6.90 -16.18
CA GLU A 14 8.32 7.24 -17.40
C GLU A 14 8.05 8.59 -18.07
N ARG A 15 7.16 9.43 -17.55
CA ARG A 15 6.97 10.78 -18.11
C ARG A 15 6.65 11.76 -17.00
N ILE A 16 7.63 12.58 -16.63
CA ILE A 16 7.59 14.06 -16.70
C ILE A 16 8.89 14.56 -16.06
N SER A 17 9.84 14.91 -16.93
CA SER A 17 10.89 15.86 -16.64
C SER A 17 10.30 17.29 -16.66
N ALA A 18 10.80 18.14 -15.77
CA ALA A 18 10.77 19.61 -15.75
C ALA A 18 9.82 20.30 -14.73
N GLU A 19 10.47 20.77 -13.66
CA GLU A 19 10.39 22.08 -12.97
C GLU A 19 9.04 22.66 -12.49
N ALA A 20 8.85 22.57 -11.17
CA ALA A 20 8.28 23.61 -10.28
C ALA A 20 8.78 23.36 -8.83
N THR A 21 8.51 24.30 -7.92
CA THR A 21 9.37 24.64 -6.78
C THR A 21 8.83 24.13 -5.44
N PHE A 22 9.68 23.36 -4.73
CA PHE A 22 9.70 23.04 -3.28
C PHE A 22 8.36 22.79 -2.55
N GLN A 23 8.10 21.52 -2.24
CA GLN A 23 7.76 21.04 -0.89
C GLN A 23 7.92 19.51 -0.84
N GLU A 24 8.89 19.04 -0.05
CA GLU A 24 9.33 17.64 -0.01
C GLU A 24 8.58 16.85 1.07
N GLN A 25 7.97 15.72 0.69
CA GLN A 25 7.34 14.76 1.60
C GLN A 25 8.07 13.40 1.58
N LEU A 26 8.08 12.72 2.73
CA LEU A 26 8.70 11.41 2.91
C LEU A 26 7.63 10.37 3.21
N SER A 27 7.48 9.36 2.36
CA SER A 27 6.51 8.27 2.57
C SER A 27 7.24 6.94 2.81
N VAL A 28 6.91 6.27 3.90
CA VAL A 28 7.34 4.89 4.14
C VAL A 28 6.18 3.97 3.80
N ILE A 29 6.30 3.27 2.67
CA ILE A 29 5.32 2.27 2.25
C ILE A 29 5.76 0.92 2.81
N ASP A 30 4.93 0.35 3.68
CA ASP A 30 5.08 -1.03 4.11
C ASP A 30 4.53 -1.95 3.00
N MET A 31 5.40 -2.34 2.06
CA MET A 31 5.07 -3.21 0.93
C MET A 31 5.07 -4.71 1.27
N ASP A 32 5.03 -5.06 2.56
CA ASP A 32 4.99 -6.45 2.96
C ASP A 32 3.56 -7.03 2.92
N ASN A 33 3.17 -7.40 1.72
CA ASN A 33 2.95 -8.81 1.41
C ASN A 33 3.20 -8.90 -0.08
N SER A 34 3.95 -9.89 -0.53
CA SER A 34 4.17 -10.21 -1.95
C SER A 34 2.88 -10.62 -2.72
N ARG A 35 1.71 -10.22 -2.21
CA ARG A 35 0.33 -10.38 -2.71
C ARG A 35 -0.60 -9.23 -2.30
N ARG A 36 -0.07 -8.03 -1.96
CA ARG A 36 -0.89 -6.89 -1.51
C ARG A 36 -0.88 -5.78 -2.54
N SER A 37 -2.05 -5.50 -3.10
CA SER A 37 -2.34 -4.25 -3.78
C SER A 37 -1.99 -3.06 -2.90
N PRO A 38 -1.33 -2.01 -3.43
CA PRO A 38 -1.47 -0.68 -2.84
C PRO A 38 -2.96 -0.37 -2.71
N VAL A 39 -3.35 0.19 -1.58
CA VAL A 39 -4.62 0.89 -1.46
C VAL A 39 -4.72 1.85 -2.65
N GLN A 40 -5.74 1.68 -3.50
CA GLN A 40 -5.96 2.57 -4.64
C GLN A 40 -6.44 3.92 -4.09
N VAL A 41 -5.54 4.88 -3.97
CA VAL A 41 -5.90 6.29 -3.84
C VAL A 41 -6.30 6.78 -5.22
N LYS A 42 -7.61 6.92 -5.46
CA LYS A 42 -8.14 7.61 -6.64
C LYS A 42 -8.46 9.05 -6.27
N HIS A 43 -8.03 9.97 -7.13
CA HIS A 43 -8.09 11.44 -7.03
C HIS A 43 -7.03 12.10 -6.14
N THR A 44 -5.76 11.87 -6.43
CA THR A 44 -4.70 12.83 -6.09
C THR A 44 -4.04 13.31 -7.38
N ALA A 45 -4.32 14.55 -7.75
CA ALA A 45 -3.53 15.26 -8.74
C ALA A 45 -2.24 15.67 -8.05
N TYR A 46 -1.13 15.05 -8.41
CA TYR A 46 0.19 15.53 -8.01
C TYR A 46 0.57 16.65 -8.97
N SER A 47 1.22 17.68 -8.44
CA SER A 47 1.91 18.63 -9.28
C SER A 47 3.07 17.91 -10.00
N ALA A 48 3.39 18.37 -11.21
CA ALA A 48 4.41 17.75 -12.06
C ALA A 48 5.80 17.66 -11.42
N ASP A 49 6.03 18.42 -10.35
CA ASP A 49 7.28 18.59 -9.61
C ASP A 49 7.33 17.80 -8.30
N PHE A 50 6.31 16.99 -8.00
CA PHE A 50 6.28 16.18 -6.79
C PHE A 50 7.54 15.29 -6.69
N LYS A 51 8.28 15.44 -5.60
CA LYS A 51 9.40 14.57 -5.23
C LYS A 51 9.13 13.97 -3.87
N GLY A 52 9.29 12.66 -3.78
CA GLY A 52 9.14 11.93 -2.53
C GLY A 52 9.96 10.66 -2.52
N TYR A 53 10.09 10.10 -1.32
CA TYR A 53 10.74 8.81 -1.13
C TYR A 53 9.69 7.71 -1.09
N LEU A 54 10.00 6.62 -1.79
CA LEU A 54 9.30 5.35 -1.70
C LEU A 54 10.24 4.33 -1.09
N ILE A 55 9.92 3.86 0.11
CA ILE A 55 10.65 2.78 0.76
C ILE A 55 9.90 1.48 0.50
N ILE A 56 10.62 0.47 0.01
CA ILE A 56 10.11 -0.89 -0.22
C ILE A 56 11.02 -1.83 0.56
N HIS A 57 10.42 -2.77 1.30
CA HIS A 57 11.16 -3.78 2.06
C HIS A 57 10.54 -5.17 1.87
N SER A 58 11.35 -6.20 2.11
CA SER A 58 10.89 -7.59 2.08
C SER A 58 10.06 -7.95 3.32
N ALA A 59 9.38 -9.10 3.23
CA ALA A 59 8.58 -9.63 4.33
C ALA A 59 9.40 -10.10 5.51
N GLU A 60 10.53 -10.70 5.17
CA GLU A 60 11.51 -11.22 6.09
C GLU A 60 12.11 -10.07 6.89
N LEU A 61 12.48 -8.97 6.22
CA LEU A 61 13.02 -7.79 6.89
C LEU A 61 12.00 -7.20 7.88
N LYS A 62 10.72 -7.12 7.48
CA LYS A 62 9.67 -6.66 8.38
C LYS A 62 9.54 -7.60 9.58
N LYS A 63 9.44 -8.91 9.37
CA LYS A 63 9.31 -9.89 10.47
C LYS A 63 10.46 -9.79 11.45
N GLU A 64 11.68 -9.65 10.95
CA GLU A 64 12.88 -9.48 11.79
C GLU A 64 12.84 -8.17 12.59
N ILE A 65 12.56 -7.05 11.93
CA ILE A 65 12.38 -5.75 12.60
C ILE A 65 11.28 -5.86 13.65
N MET A 66 10.19 -6.56 13.33
CA MET A 66 9.08 -6.76 14.24
C MET A 66 9.51 -7.59 15.46
N ALA A 67 10.28 -8.65 15.29
CA ALA A 67 10.81 -9.42 16.41
C ALA A 67 11.74 -8.58 17.30
N MET A 68 12.70 -7.86 16.70
CA MET A 68 13.71 -7.06 17.42
C MET A 68 13.12 -5.92 18.26
N THR A 69 11.98 -5.36 17.84
CA THR A 69 11.38 -4.19 18.49
C THR A 69 10.11 -4.51 19.28
N SER A 70 9.75 -5.79 19.41
CA SER A 70 8.53 -6.24 20.09
C SER A 70 8.42 -5.74 21.54
N GLY A 71 9.53 -5.69 22.28
CA GLY A 71 9.56 -5.28 23.69
C GLY A 71 9.57 -3.77 23.95
N ILE A 72 9.77 -2.94 22.92
CA ILE A 72 9.93 -1.48 23.08
C ILE A 72 8.89 -0.65 22.30
N ARG A 73 8.04 -1.30 21.51
CA ARG A 73 7.03 -0.60 20.73
C ARG A 73 5.84 -0.16 21.58
N LEU A 74 5.38 1.07 21.31
CA LEU A 74 4.06 1.53 21.73
C LEU A 74 2.99 0.60 21.14
N GLN A 75 2.24 -0.07 22.01
CA GLN A 75 1.20 -1.02 21.58
C GLN A 75 0.15 -0.35 20.69
N GLN A 76 -0.14 0.92 20.96
CA GLN A 76 -1.11 1.73 20.22
C GLN A 76 -0.56 2.29 18.91
N ALA A 77 0.75 2.29 18.68
CA ALA A 77 1.33 2.78 17.41
C ALA A 77 0.80 2.01 16.20
N GLY A 78 0.63 0.69 16.35
CA GLY A 78 0.02 -0.15 15.32
C GLY A 78 -1.44 0.24 15.01
N GLN A 79 -2.21 0.65 16.02
CA GLN A 79 -3.60 1.11 15.85
C GLN A 79 -3.64 2.49 15.20
N LEU A 80 -2.81 3.41 15.67
CA LEU A 80 -2.67 4.75 15.09
C LEU A 80 -2.24 4.68 13.62
N LYS A 81 -1.32 3.79 13.25
CA LYS A 81 -0.91 3.58 11.84
C LYS A 81 -2.08 3.09 10.98
N LYS A 82 -2.99 2.28 11.53
CA LYS A 82 -4.20 1.81 10.82
C LYS A 82 -5.27 2.89 10.69
N LEU A 83 -5.41 3.73 11.71
CA LEU A 83 -6.32 4.88 11.76
C LEU A 83 -5.88 6.00 10.82
N HIS A 84 -4.60 6.34 10.91
CA HIS A 84 -3.98 7.46 10.22
C HIS A 84 -2.92 6.93 9.26
N THR A 85 -3.38 6.29 8.18
CA THR A 85 -2.54 5.80 7.07
C THR A 85 -1.83 6.93 6.33
N ARG A 86 -2.32 8.15 6.52
CA ARG A 86 -1.88 9.40 5.92
C ARG A 86 -1.58 10.39 7.04
N GLN A 87 -0.44 11.05 6.95
CA GLN A 87 0.02 11.96 7.98
C GLN A 87 0.67 13.19 7.36
N GLU A 88 0.30 14.34 7.91
CA GLU A 88 1.03 15.59 7.70
C GLU A 88 2.25 15.65 8.59
N LEU A 89 3.36 16.11 8.02
CA LEU A 89 4.60 16.35 8.73
C LEU A 89 4.83 17.85 8.81
N SER A 90 5.30 18.33 9.95
CA SER A 90 5.87 19.67 10.03
C SER A 90 7.15 19.73 9.20
N GLU A 91 7.63 20.93 8.91
CA GLU A 91 8.89 21.12 8.18
C GLU A 91 10.07 20.46 8.90
N GLU A 92 10.12 20.58 10.23
CA GLU A 92 11.15 19.95 11.07
C GLU A 92 11.06 18.41 11.06
N GLU A 93 9.85 17.86 11.14
CA GLU A 93 9.62 16.41 11.05
C GLU A 93 10.03 15.87 9.68
N SER A 94 9.63 16.55 8.59
CA SER A 94 9.98 16.18 7.22
C SER A 94 11.50 16.21 6.99
N LEU A 95 12.17 17.28 7.42
CA LEU A 95 13.62 17.40 7.30
C LEU A 95 14.35 16.29 8.05
N ARG A 96 13.90 15.96 9.27
CA ARG A 96 14.49 14.90 10.10
C ARG A 96 14.35 13.53 9.44
N LEU A 97 13.14 13.19 8.99
CA LEU A 97 12.86 11.93 8.32
C LEU A 97 13.65 11.81 7.01
N ARG A 98 13.85 12.92 6.29
CA ARG A 98 14.68 12.90 5.07
C ARG A 98 16.12 12.58 5.33
N LYS A 99 16.72 13.19 6.35
CA LYS A 99 18.09 12.88 6.74
C LYS A 99 18.26 11.39 7.04
N GLN A 100 17.27 10.76 7.67
CA GLN A 100 17.31 9.32 7.91
C GLN A 100 17.22 8.49 6.63
N VAL A 101 16.36 8.86 5.68
CA VAL A 101 16.29 8.13 4.40
C VAL A 101 17.57 8.29 3.59
N GLU A 102 18.17 9.48 3.55
CA GLU A 102 19.48 9.65 2.89
C GLU A 102 20.57 8.85 3.58
N LEU A 103 20.54 8.74 4.90
CA LEU A 103 21.47 7.89 5.66
C LEU A 103 21.26 6.40 5.35
N ILE A 104 20.02 5.92 5.27
CA ILE A 104 19.72 4.54 4.82
C ILE A 104 20.31 4.32 3.43
N LYS A 105 20.05 5.24 2.49
CA LYS A 105 20.55 5.17 1.12
C LYS A 105 22.09 5.11 1.05
N SER A 106 22.80 5.84 1.89
CA SER A 106 24.27 5.81 1.90
C SER A 106 24.84 4.47 2.35
N TYR A 107 24.13 3.70 3.17
CA TYR A 107 24.57 2.37 3.60
C TYR A 107 24.26 1.27 2.59
N ILE A 108 23.19 1.39 1.79
CA ILE A 108 22.81 0.36 0.80
C ILE A 108 23.96 -0.12 -0.10
N PRO A 109 24.81 0.75 -0.71
CA PRO A 109 25.87 0.30 -1.61
C PRO A 109 27.08 -0.35 -0.91
N ASP A 110 27.27 -0.14 0.39
CA ASP A 110 28.49 -0.56 1.12
C ASP A 110 28.43 -2.04 1.57
N LYS A 111 28.53 -2.96 0.60
CA LYS A 111 28.41 -4.40 0.84
C LYS A 111 29.57 -5.03 1.62
N GLU A 112 30.70 -4.33 1.75
CA GLU A 112 31.88 -4.79 2.49
C GLU A 112 31.78 -4.48 4.00
N HIS A 113 30.79 -3.68 4.41
CA HIS A 113 30.57 -3.34 5.80
C HIS A 113 30.18 -4.58 6.61
N VAL A 114 31.04 -5.00 7.55
CA VAL A 114 30.87 -6.23 8.36
C VAL A 114 29.50 -6.30 9.06
N TYR A 115 28.97 -5.17 9.52
CA TYR A 115 27.64 -5.08 10.15
C TYR A 115 26.55 -4.47 9.25
N HIS A 116 26.70 -4.54 7.92
CA HIS A 116 25.83 -3.87 6.93
C HIS A 116 24.34 -4.07 7.21
N SER A 117 23.94 -5.33 7.38
CA SER A 117 22.54 -5.72 7.61
C SER A 117 21.98 -5.16 8.93
N TYR A 118 22.78 -5.14 10.00
CA TYR A 118 22.37 -4.58 11.30
C TYR A 118 22.25 -3.06 11.25
N VAL A 119 23.20 -2.37 10.61
CA VAL A 119 23.16 -0.92 10.47
C VAL A 119 21.94 -0.49 9.68
N ILE A 120 21.67 -1.11 8.53
CA ILE A 120 20.47 -0.81 7.74
C ILE A 120 19.20 -1.07 8.54
N LYS A 121 19.10 -2.23 9.23
CA LYS A 121 17.94 -2.56 10.08
C LYS A 121 17.73 -1.51 11.17
N ASN A 122 18.79 -1.11 11.87
CA ASN A 122 18.72 -0.11 12.92
C ASN A 122 18.28 1.26 12.39
N GLN A 123 18.76 1.66 11.20
CA GLN A 123 18.31 2.91 10.58
C GLN A 123 16.83 2.85 10.16
N ILE A 124 16.35 1.71 9.66
CA ILE A 124 14.93 1.51 9.35
C ILE A 124 14.08 1.53 10.63
N ILE A 125 14.56 0.92 11.72
CA ILE A 125 13.89 0.96 13.03
C ILE A 125 13.75 2.41 13.52
N ASN A 126 14.83 3.19 13.48
CA ASN A 126 14.80 4.60 13.86
C ASN A 126 13.78 5.39 13.03
N LEU A 127 13.77 5.15 11.71
CA LEU A 127 12.82 5.79 10.81
C LEU A 127 11.37 5.45 11.18
N PHE A 128 11.09 4.19 11.49
CA PHE A 128 9.75 3.76 11.90
C PHE A 128 9.35 4.36 13.25
N PHE A 129 10.26 4.43 14.22
CA PHE A 129 9.98 5.04 15.51
C PHE A 129 9.73 6.54 15.40
N ASP A 130 10.49 7.27 14.58
CA ASP A 130 10.23 8.69 14.39
C ASP A 130 8.90 8.92 13.66
N LEU A 131 8.55 8.09 12.68
CA LEU A 131 7.22 8.15 12.06
C LEU A 131 6.09 7.88 13.05
N ASP A 132 6.24 6.87 13.90
CA ASP A 132 5.27 6.55 14.94
C ASP A 132 5.19 7.68 15.97
N ASN A 133 6.32 8.31 16.33
CA ASN A 133 6.36 9.45 17.24
C ASN A 133 5.64 10.68 16.66
N CYS A 134 5.89 11.01 15.40
CA CYS A 134 5.19 12.12 14.73
C CYS A 134 3.67 11.87 14.72
N ARG A 135 3.24 10.61 14.53
CA ARG A 135 1.82 10.22 14.56
C ARG A 135 1.25 10.30 15.97
N TRP A 136 2.02 9.84 16.96
CA TRP A 136 1.66 9.89 18.37
C TRP A 136 1.46 11.33 18.85
N HIS A 137 2.35 12.25 18.50
CA HIS A 137 2.21 13.66 18.89
C HIS A 137 0.92 14.33 18.39
N ARG A 138 0.32 13.83 17.29
CA ARG A 138 -0.92 14.38 16.75
C ARG A 138 -2.17 13.68 17.26
N TYR A 139 -2.10 12.36 17.46
CA TYR A 139 -3.28 11.53 17.64
C TYR A 139 -3.24 10.68 18.92
N GLY A 140 -2.11 10.64 19.62
CA GLY A 140 -1.87 9.79 20.79
C GLY A 140 -2.68 10.17 22.02
N ASP A 141 -3.08 11.43 22.14
CA ASP A 141 -3.88 11.93 23.28
C ASP A 141 -5.40 11.80 23.07
N GLY A 142 -5.85 11.31 21.90
CA GLY A 142 -7.28 11.09 21.60
C GLY A 142 -7.85 9.80 22.21
N GLU A 143 -9.17 9.62 22.18
CA GLU A 143 -9.77 8.30 22.44
C GLU A 143 -9.25 7.30 21.40
N LEU A 144 -8.26 6.48 21.79
CA LEU A 144 -7.60 5.48 20.94
C LEU A 144 -8.50 4.27 20.58
N GLY A 145 -9.83 4.44 20.63
CA GLY A 145 -10.80 3.44 20.26
C GLY A 145 -11.29 3.65 18.83
N LEU A 146 -11.05 2.68 17.95
CA LEU A 146 -11.78 2.61 16.68
C LEU A 146 -13.28 2.65 16.97
N SER A 147 -14.04 3.49 16.27
CA SER A 147 -15.50 3.36 16.31
C SER A 147 -15.92 1.97 15.84
N ARG A 148 -17.13 1.51 16.18
CA ARG A 148 -17.62 0.20 15.69
C ARG A 148 -17.61 0.15 14.16
N SER A 149 -17.98 1.25 13.51
CA SER A 149 -17.95 1.40 12.05
C SER A 149 -16.52 1.36 11.50
N GLU A 150 -15.57 1.99 12.18
CA GLU A 150 -14.18 1.99 11.75
C GLU A 150 -13.50 0.63 11.94
N THR A 151 -13.81 -0.04 13.05
CA THR A 151 -13.41 -1.44 13.29
C THR A 151 -13.94 -2.34 12.17
N LEU A 152 -15.21 -2.15 11.78
CA LEU A 152 -15.83 -2.92 10.70
C LEU A 152 -15.10 -2.67 9.37
N ARG A 153 -14.83 -1.41 9.02
CA ARG A 153 -14.06 -1.03 7.82
C ARG A 153 -12.68 -1.68 7.82
N GLN A 154 -11.98 -1.65 8.95
CA GLN A 154 -10.64 -2.23 9.06
C GLN A 154 -10.67 -3.75 8.88
N ARG A 155 -11.60 -4.44 9.55
CA ARG A 155 -11.79 -5.89 9.39
C ARG A 155 -12.17 -6.26 7.96
N PHE A 156 -12.99 -5.44 7.29
CA PHE A 156 -13.28 -5.60 5.86
C PHE A 156 -12.02 -5.52 5.01
N ARG A 157 -11.16 -4.52 5.23
CA ARG A 157 -9.90 -4.38 4.48
C ARG A 157 -8.96 -5.57 4.71
N GLU A 158 -8.87 -6.06 5.94
CA GLU A 158 -8.06 -7.25 6.27
C GLU A 158 -8.60 -8.49 5.55
N LEU A 159 -9.90 -8.75 5.65
CA LEU A 159 -10.57 -9.86 4.97
C LEU A 159 -10.46 -9.75 3.43
N LEU A 160 -10.52 -8.53 2.89
CA LEU A 160 -10.37 -8.27 1.46
C LEU A 160 -9.02 -8.74 0.93
N MET A 161 -7.95 -8.48 1.68
CA MET A 161 -6.59 -8.88 1.29
C MET A 161 -6.42 -10.40 1.25
N GLU A 162 -7.18 -11.13 2.05
CA GLU A 162 -7.09 -12.59 2.15
C GLU A 162 -7.97 -13.28 1.12
N GLU A 163 -9.18 -12.74 0.87
CA GLU A 163 -10.24 -13.48 0.19
C GLU A 163 -10.56 -12.99 -1.22
N CYS A 164 -10.05 -11.82 -1.66
CA CYS A 164 -10.43 -11.22 -2.95
C CYS A 164 -10.13 -12.08 -4.18
N ARG A 165 -9.17 -13.01 -4.09
CA ARG A 165 -8.88 -13.96 -5.19
C ARG A 165 -10.02 -14.96 -5.39
N MET A 166 -10.71 -15.35 -4.32
CA MET A 166 -11.72 -16.40 -4.34
C MET A 166 -13.14 -15.83 -4.37
N HIS A 167 -13.37 -14.72 -3.69
CA HIS A 167 -14.69 -14.16 -3.46
C HIS A 167 -14.79 -12.72 -3.96
N ARG A 168 -15.86 -12.42 -4.72
CA ARG A 168 -16.10 -11.08 -5.30
C ARG A 168 -17.41 -10.44 -4.84
N GLU A 169 -18.25 -11.18 -4.16
CA GLU A 169 -19.57 -10.71 -3.74
C GLU A 169 -19.49 -10.00 -2.39
N VAL A 170 -20.12 -8.82 -2.28
CA VAL A 170 -20.17 -8.06 -1.02
C VAL A 170 -20.81 -8.88 0.09
N THR A 171 -21.80 -9.72 -0.25
CA THR A 171 -22.50 -10.62 0.67
C THR A 171 -21.55 -11.53 1.42
N PHE A 172 -20.58 -12.14 0.74
CA PHE A 172 -19.57 -12.99 1.38
C PHE A 172 -18.81 -12.25 2.50
N TYR A 173 -18.37 -11.02 2.23
CA TYR A 173 -17.65 -10.21 3.21
C TYR A 173 -18.56 -9.76 4.36
N ALA A 174 -19.79 -9.37 4.03
CA ALA A 174 -20.77 -8.94 5.01
C ALA A 174 -21.14 -10.07 5.98
N ASP A 175 -21.36 -11.28 5.45
CA ASP A 175 -21.67 -12.49 6.22
C ASP A 175 -20.51 -12.85 7.17
N LYS A 176 -19.27 -12.84 6.66
CA LYS A 176 -18.05 -13.07 7.47
C LYS A 176 -17.85 -12.04 8.58
N LEU A 177 -18.34 -10.82 8.38
CA LEU A 177 -18.27 -9.72 9.34
C LEU A 177 -19.53 -9.60 10.21
N CYS A 178 -20.49 -10.52 10.06
CA CYS A 178 -21.77 -10.54 10.77
C CYS A 178 -22.58 -9.24 10.61
N VAL A 179 -22.62 -8.68 9.40
CA VAL A 179 -23.37 -7.46 9.07
C VAL A 179 -24.13 -7.63 7.74
N THR A 180 -25.06 -6.72 7.45
CA THR A 180 -25.70 -6.70 6.12
C THR A 180 -24.79 -6.08 5.07
N SER A 181 -24.95 -6.48 3.80
CA SER A 181 -24.19 -5.92 2.67
C SER A 181 -24.37 -4.41 2.52
N ASP A 182 -25.57 -3.92 2.78
CA ASP A 182 -25.91 -2.49 2.72
C ASP A 182 -25.20 -1.72 3.83
N TYR A 183 -25.20 -2.26 5.06
CA TYR A 183 -24.51 -1.61 6.17
C TYR A 183 -23.00 -1.58 5.95
N LEU A 184 -22.41 -2.69 5.50
CA LEU A 184 -20.99 -2.74 5.15
C LEU A 184 -20.65 -1.71 4.06
N SER A 185 -21.46 -1.66 2.99
CA SER A 185 -21.24 -0.71 1.89
C SER A 185 -21.40 0.74 2.32
N LYS A 186 -22.36 1.04 3.21
CA LYS A 186 -22.55 2.37 3.80
C LYS A 186 -21.33 2.78 4.61
N VAL A 187 -20.90 1.95 5.55
CA VAL A 187 -19.74 2.22 6.41
C VAL A 187 -18.48 2.43 5.57
N VAL A 188 -18.17 1.53 4.63
CA VAL A 188 -16.99 1.67 3.78
C VAL A 188 -17.04 2.96 2.96
N ARG A 189 -18.22 3.35 2.47
CA ARG A 189 -18.38 4.59 1.70
C ARG A 189 -18.21 5.86 2.52
N GLU A 190 -18.69 5.87 3.77
CA GLU A 190 -18.54 7.00 4.68
C GLU A 190 -17.07 7.33 4.94
N TYR A 191 -16.23 6.31 5.12
CA TYR A 191 -14.81 6.50 5.41
C TYR A 191 -13.92 6.60 4.15
N ASP A 192 -14.21 5.82 3.12
CA ASP A 192 -13.30 5.64 1.98
C ASP A 192 -13.80 6.34 0.69
N GLY A 193 -14.96 6.98 0.73
CA GLY A 193 -15.57 7.66 -0.43
C GLY A 193 -16.08 6.73 -1.54
N GLN A 194 -15.86 5.41 -1.43
CA GLN A 194 -16.27 4.41 -2.42
C GLN A 194 -16.92 3.19 -1.75
N SER A 195 -17.76 2.47 -2.49
CA SER A 195 -18.48 1.31 -1.96
C SER A 195 -17.60 0.08 -1.75
N ALA A 196 -18.02 -0.84 -0.88
CA ALA A 196 -17.37 -2.13 -0.67
C ALA A 196 -17.22 -2.93 -1.98
N ALA A 197 -18.26 -2.94 -2.82
CA ALA A 197 -18.20 -3.56 -4.16
C ALA A 197 -17.06 -2.99 -5.02
N LYS A 198 -16.85 -1.66 -4.98
CA LYS A 198 -15.78 -1.02 -5.75
C LYS A 198 -14.41 -1.39 -5.20
N TRP A 199 -14.26 -1.45 -3.88
CA TRP A 199 -13.05 -1.94 -3.22
C TRP A 199 -12.69 -3.37 -3.63
N ILE A 200 -13.68 -4.28 -3.66
CA ILE A 200 -13.48 -5.67 -4.09
C ILE A 200 -13.02 -5.75 -5.54
N ILE A 201 -13.70 -5.04 -6.45
CA ILE A 201 -13.29 -5.00 -7.85
C ILE A 201 -11.86 -4.47 -7.99
N ASN A 202 -11.53 -3.39 -7.29
CA ASN A 202 -10.19 -2.79 -7.33
C ASN A 202 -9.12 -3.76 -6.81
N ALA A 203 -9.39 -4.48 -5.71
CA ALA A 203 -8.49 -5.49 -5.16
C ALA A 203 -8.23 -6.64 -6.14
N VAL A 204 -9.29 -7.20 -6.73
CA VAL A 204 -9.19 -8.27 -7.75
C VAL A 204 -8.39 -7.80 -8.96
N ILE A 205 -8.60 -6.56 -9.43
CA ILE A 205 -7.87 -5.99 -10.55
C ILE A 205 -6.39 -5.86 -10.23
N THR A 206 -6.04 -5.46 -9.02
CA THR A 206 -4.64 -5.37 -8.65
C THR A 206 -3.99 -6.75 -8.55
N GLU A 207 -4.66 -7.74 -7.96
CA GLU A 207 -4.14 -9.11 -7.97
C GLU A 207 -3.95 -9.62 -9.42
N ALA A 208 -4.88 -9.30 -10.32
CA ALA A 208 -4.72 -9.61 -11.74
C ALA A 208 -3.50 -8.95 -12.36
N LYS A 209 -3.23 -7.67 -12.08
CA LYS A 209 -2.04 -6.96 -12.57
C LYS A 209 -0.75 -7.63 -12.05
N ILE A 210 -0.71 -7.98 -10.77
CA ILE A 210 0.43 -8.67 -10.16
C ILE A 210 0.69 -10.01 -10.88
N LEU A 211 -0.35 -10.80 -11.11
CA LEU A 211 -0.23 -12.09 -11.79
C LEU A 211 0.17 -11.95 -13.27
N LEU A 212 -0.26 -10.88 -13.94
CA LEU A 212 0.08 -10.62 -15.34
C LEU A 212 1.56 -10.27 -15.54
N ARG A 213 2.22 -9.72 -14.51
CA ARG A 213 3.67 -9.47 -14.50
C ARG A 213 4.50 -10.73 -14.45
N GLU A 214 3.93 -11.86 -14.02
CA GLU A 214 4.63 -13.13 -14.03
C GLU A 214 4.79 -13.61 -15.48
N PRO A 215 6.03 -13.73 -16.00
CA PRO A 215 6.29 -13.97 -17.42
C PRO A 215 5.68 -15.30 -17.89
N ASP A 216 5.70 -16.32 -17.04
CA ASP A 216 5.31 -17.69 -17.37
C ASP A 216 3.82 -17.99 -17.18
N LYS A 217 3.07 -17.10 -16.51
CA LYS A 217 1.62 -17.30 -16.29
C LYS A 217 0.81 -17.02 -17.55
N THR A 218 0.04 -18.01 -17.99
CA THR A 218 -0.94 -17.86 -19.06
C THR A 218 -2.18 -17.13 -18.58
N ILE A 219 -2.90 -16.45 -19.49
CA ILE A 219 -4.17 -15.77 -19.14
C ILE A 219 -5.20 -16.75 -18.56
N ASN A 220 -5.19 -18.01 -19.02
CA ASN A 220 -6.06 -19.06 -18.49
C ASN A 220 -5.70 -19.42 -17.03
N GLN A 221 -4.41 -19.61 -16.73
CA GLN A 221 -3.97 -19.88 -15.34
C GLN A 221 -4.32 -18.73 -14.40
N ILE A 222 -4.20 -17.48 -14.85
CA ILE A 222 -4.58 -16.29 -14.07
C ILE A 222 -6.09 -16.29 -13.80
N ALA A 223 -6.91 -16.61 -14.81
CA ALA A 223 -8.35 -16.70 -14.64
C ALA A 223 -8.72 -17.78 -13.59
N ILE A 224 -8.06 -18.94 -13.64
CA ILE A 224 -8.25 -20.03 -12.66
C ILE A 224 -7.81 -19.57 -11.26
N GLU A 225 -6.63 -18.97 -11.10
CA GLU A 225 -6.09 -18.55 -9.79
C GLU A 225 -6.92 -17.44 -9.14
N LEU A 226 -7.55 -16.58 -9.95
CA LEU A 226 -8.48 -15.56 -9.49
C LEU A 226 -9.92 -16.07 -9.43
N ASN A 227 -10.16 -17.39 -9.51
CA ASN A 227 -11.47 -18.04 -9.40
C ASN A 227 -12.52 -17.52 -10.39
N PHE A 228 -12.13 -17.20 -11.64
CA PHE A 228 -13.08 -16.87 -12.70
C PHE A 228 -13.64 -18.15 -13.33
N PRO A 229 -14.92 -18.18 -13.73
CA PRO A 229 -15.53 -19.36 -14.35
C PRO A 229 -14.79 -19.82 -15.62
N ASP A 230 -14.28 -18.85 -16.38
CA ASP A 230 -13.54 -19.08 -17.61
C ASP A 230 -12.65 -17.88 -17.96
N GLN A 231 -11.70 -18.10 -18.87
CA GLN A 231 -10.77 -17.07 -19.35
C GLN A 231 -11.49 -15.87 -20.00
N SER A 232 -12.58 -16.11 -20.74
CA SER A 232 -13.31 -15.04 -21.44
C SER A 232 -13.98 -14.09 -20.45
N THR A 233 -14.53 -14.63 -19.35
CA THR A 233 -15.11 -13.85 -18.26
C THR A 233 -14.05 -12.99 -17.57
N PHE A 234 -12.86 -13.54 -17.30
CA PHE A 234 -11.73 -12.77 -16.79
C PHE A 234 -11.30 -11.64 -17.75
N VAL A 235 -11.15 -11.93 -19.04
CA VAL A 235 -10.73 -10.94 -20.05
C VAL A 235 -11.73 -9.78 -20.13
N LYS A 236 -13.03 -10.07 -20.16
CA LYS A 236 -14.10 -9.05 -20.14
C LYS A 236 -14.06 -8.23 -18.86
N PHE A 237 -13.90 -8.88 -17.71
CA PHE A 237 -13.81 -8.22 -16.41
C PHE A 237 -12.62 -7.25 -16.34
N PHE A 238 -11.43 -7.71 -16.75
CA PHE A 238 -10.21 -6.91 -16.71
C PHE A 238 -10.34 -5.71 -17.66
N LYS A 239 -10.69 -5.94 -18.93
CA LYS A 239 -10.83 -4.88 -19.94
C LYS A 239 -11.85 -3.82 -19.55
N ARG A 240 -12.99 -4.20 -18.97
CA ARG A 240 -14.01 -3.26 -18.50
C ARG A 240 -13.48 -2.33 -17.40
N ASN A 241 -12.57 -2.81 -16.56
CA ASN A 241 -12.09 -2.07 -15.38
C ASN A 241 -10.77 -1.35 -15.60
N THR A 242 -9.94 -1.77 -16.56
CA THR A 242 -8.63 -1.18 -16.86
C THR A 242 -8.57 -0.44 -18.19
N GLY A 243 -9.52 -0.68 -19.09
CA GLY A 243 -9.51 -0.17 -20.47
C GLY A 243 -8.64 -0.99 -21.44
N LEU A 244 -7.80 -1.89 -20.94
CA LEU A 244 -6.87 -2.71 -21.71
C LEU A 244 -7.20 -4.20 -21.57
N SER A 245 -6.98 -5.01 -22.60
CA SER A 245 -7.04 -6.46 -22.44
C SER A 245 -5.83 -6.95 -21.60
N PRO A 246 -5.96 -8.11 -20.92
CA PRO A 246 -4.84 -8.70 -20.18
C PRO A 246 -3.59 -8.93 -21.04
N LEU A 247 -3.77 -9.29 -22.31
CA LEU A 247 -2.65 -9.53 -23.24
C LEU A 247 -1.96 -8.22 -23.65
N GLU A 248 -2.72 -7.16 -23.90
CA GLU A 248 -2.17 -5.82 -24.18
C GLU A 248 -1.38 -5.31 -22.98
N TYR A 249 -1.92 -5.44 -21.77
CA TYR A 249 -1.24 -5.06 -20.54
C TYR A 249 0.08 -5.84 -20.36
N LYS A 250 0.04 -7.18 -20.52
CA LYS A 250 1.25 -8.04 -20.42
C LYS A 250 2.30 -7.74 -21.49
N LYS A 251 1.91 -7.28 -22.69
CA LYS A 251 2.84 -6.88 -23.75
C LYS A 251 3.47 -5.51 -23.48
N GLY A 252 2.68 -4.55 -22.99
CA GLY A 252 3.15 -3.19 -22.69
C GLY A 252 4.29 -3.16 -21.67
N GLU A 253 4.28 -4.06 -20.67
CA GLU A 253 5.36 -4.16 -19.68
C GLU A 253 6.63 -4.86 -20.19
N LYS A 254 6.55 -5.73 -21.21
CA LYS A 254 7.74 -6.42 -21.75
C LYS A 254 8.71 -5.48 -22.46
N THR A 255 8.25 -4.31 -22.88
CA THR A 255 9.08 -3.26 -23.49
C THR A 255 9.86 -2.40 -22.47
N THR A 256 9.59 -2.52 -21.17
CA THR A 256 10.19 -1.66 -20.11
C THR A 256 10.98 -2.46 -19.07
N ASN A 257 11.33 -3.73 -19.35
CA ASN A 257 12.20 -4.52 -18.48
C ASN A 257 13.66 -4.41 -18.92
N GLY A 258 14.26 -3.24 -18.67
CA GLY A 258 15.70 -3.03 -18.65
C GLY A 258 16.13 -2.63 -17.24
N VAL A 259 17.03 -3.42 -16.66
CA VAL A 259 17.74 -3.22 -15.38
C VAL A 259 17.00 -3.73 -14.13
N ARG A 260 17.33 -4.97 -13.74
CA ARG A 260 17.27 -5.46 -12.37
C ARG A 260 18.48 -4.91 -11.60
N ILE A 261 18.25 -4.27 -10.47
CA ILE A 261 19.25 -4.00 -9.43
C ILE A 261 18.81 -4.75 -8.17
#